data_AF-A0A937Q781-F1
#
_entry.id   AF-A0A937Q781-F1
#
_cell.length_a   1.000
_cell.length_b   1.000
_cell.length_c   1.000
_cell.angle_alpha   90.00
_cell.angle_beta   90.00
_cell.angle_gamma   90.00
#
_symmetry.space_group_name_H-M   'P 1'
#
loop_
_entity.id
_entity.type
_entity.pdbx_description
1 polymer ?
#
loop_
_entity_poly.entity_id
_entity_poly.type
_entity_poly.pdbx_seq_one_letter_code
_entity_poly.pdbx_strand_id
1 'polypeptide(L)'
;LSLSDAGYGVHLIEHTGSLGGMIPKLHRIYPLCACCKIDPRIAACEQDPNISVMLNTKVSGLTGDFGNFSVTLETENQKKELRVGAVVLAAGIETFDPAEHETYPHGRFPNVITSVEYEQIQKPLGPEAGVLKRPSDGKTPAKIAWLQCVGSRDINQCDAPYCSSVCCMYALKEALNTKEFDEDIETTIFYMDMRAHGKGFEDYLNSAIDRDVRLIRSRVHTVDTLPESDDLLIRYADESGHLEEESFDMVVLSVGVRPGGEAIEIANKIGVNLTADHFVSTEPFRPVSTNVPGIFVCGGLSGPHDIGQSLVQATASVSEIASILSPEPFAAPREYPNASEAADKAPEILLAYHLCPGMAPDLGAEIEGYALKTPGVKAASRVGGDISAALTDQLK
;
A
#
# COMPACT_ATOMS: atom_id res chain seq x y z
N LEU A 1 -7.81 -14.04 5.34
CA LEU A 1 -9.23 -13.65 5.51
C LEU A 1 -10.14 -14.43 4.58
N SER A 2 -10.25 -14.13 3.28
CA SER A 2 -11.23 -14.80 2.40
C SER A 2 -11.11 -16.34 2.32
N LEU A 3 -9.90 -16.91 2.41
CA LEU A 3 -9.72 -18.36 2.56
C LEU A 3 -10.28 -18.90 3.89
N SER A 4 -10.05 -18.18 4.99
CA SER A 4 -10.61 -18.53 6.29
C SER A 4 -12.15 -18.47 6.27
N ASP A 5 -12.71 -17.40 5.69
CA ASP A 5 -14.16 -17.23 5.54
C ASP A 5 -14.78 -18.35 4.68
N ALA A 6 -14.01 -18.90 3.73
CA ALA A 6 -14.39 -20.06 2.92
C ALA A 6 -14.14 -21.41 3.61
N GLY A 7 -13.68 -21.42 4.86
CA GLY A 7 -13.49 -22.62 5.69
C GLY A 7 -12.13 -23.30 5.57
N TYR A 8 -11.11 -22.65 4.98
CA TYR A 8 -9.76 -23.20 4.88
C TYR A 8 -8.88 -22.74 6.03
N GLY A 9 -8.13 -23.67 6.63
CA GLY A 9 -7.01 -23.33 7.50
C GLY A 9 -5.89 -22.65 6.72
N VAL A 10 -5.40 -21.52 7.21
CA VAL A 10 -4.40 -20.70 6.51
C VAL A 10 -3.15 -20.53 7.37
N HIS A 11 -1.99 -20.92 6.85
CA HIS A 11 -0.72 -20.45 7.38
C HIS A 11 -0.31 -19.17 6.64
N LEU A 12 -0.21 -18.05 7.37
CA LEU A 12 0.23 -16.77 6.83
C LEU A 12 1.67 -16.50 7.27
N ILE A 13 2.60 -16.58 6.33
CA ILE A 13 4.04 -16.44 6.58
C ILE A 13 4.50 -15.04 6.19
N GLU A 14 5.17 -14.35 7.11
CA GLU A 14 5.67 -12.99 6.93
C GLU A 14 7.14 -12.93 7.38
N HIS A 15 8.00 -12.45 6.48
CA HIS A 15 9.45 -12.35 6.71
C HIS A 15 9.83 -11.23 7.69
N THR A 16 8.98 -10.21 7.85
CA THR A 16 9.18 -9.11 8.79
C THR A 16 8.48 -9.35 10.13
N GLY A 17 8.71 -8.45 11.08
CA GLY A 17 8.11 -8.50 12.42
C GLY A 17 6.66 -8.02 12.49
N SER A 18 6.01 -7.70 11.36
CA SER A 18 4.63 -7.20 11.34
C SER A 18 3.96 -7.45 9.99
N LEU A 19 2.65 -7.71 9.98
CA LEU A 19 1.87 -7.75 8.74
C LEU A 19 1.68 -6.33 8.13
N GLY A 20 1.25 -6.28 6.87
CA GLY A 20 0.76 -5.05 6.22
C GLY A 20 1.56 -4.58 5.01
N GLY A 21 2.80 -5.07 4.84
CA GLY A 21 3.64 -4.76 3.68
C GLY A 21 3.96 -3.27 3.54
N MET A 22 3.76 -2.70 2.36
CA MET A 22 4.04 -1.28 2.11
C MET A 22 2.97 -0.32 2.65
N ILE A 23 1.73 -0.75 2.87
CA ILE A 23 0.63 0.16 3.22
C ILE A 23 0.87 0.91 4.54
N PRO A 24 1.43 0.30 5.61
CA PRO A 24 1.83 1.03 6.81
C PRO A 24 2.86 2.15 6.57
N LYS A 25 3.63 2.09 5.47
CA LYS A 25 4.56 3.15 5.07
C LYS A 25 3.87 4.33 4.35
N LEU A 26 2.57 4.25 4.12
CA LEU A 26 1.80 5.31 3.47
C LEU A 26 1.01 6.11 4.52
N HIS A 27 0.88 7.42 4.31
CA HIS A 27 -0.06 8.27 5.04
C HIS A 27 -1.49 8.02 4.56
N ARG A 28 -1.70 8.13 3.24
CA ARG A 28 -3.01 7.92 2.60
C ARG A 28 -2.88 6.95 1.44
N ILE A 29 -3.89 6.10 1.27
CA ILE A 29 -4.14 5.39 0.02
C ILE A 29 -5.13 6.24 -0.76
N TYR A 30 -5.04 6.37 -2.08
CA TYR A 30 -6.03 7.18 -2.79
C TYR A 30 -7.46 6.57 -2.61
N PRO A 31 -8.49 7.33 -2.18
CA PRO A 31 -8.52 8.66 -1.51
C PRO A 31 -8.73 8.60 0.02
N LEU A 32 -8.40 7.48 0.67
CA LEU A 32 -8.71 7.16 2.06
C LEU A 32 -7.46 7.10 2.96
N CYS A 33 -7.67 7.20 4.27
CA CYS A 33 -6.59 6.97 5.22
C CYS A 33 -6.05 5.53 5.12
N ALA A 34 -4.72 5.36 5.04
CA ALA A 34 -4.08 4.07 4.86
C ALA A 34 -4.28 3.14 6.08
N CYS A 35 -3.99 3.65 7.28
CA CYS A 35 -4.08 2.89 8.53
C CYS A 35 -5.50 2.36 8.77
N CYS A 36 -6.52 3.19 8.52
CA CYS A 36 -7.93 2.81 8.67
C CYS A 36 -8.36 1.64 7.77
N LYS A 37 -7.58 1.30 6.73
CA LYS A 37 -7.89 0.20 5.82
C LYS A 37 -7.04 -1.03 6.04
N ILE A 38 -5.84 -0.89 6.58
CA ILE A 38 -4.94 -2.04 6.79
C ILE A 38 -5.01 -2.56 8.22
N ASP A 39 -5.07 -1.69 9.24
CA ASP A 39 -5.00 -2.12 10.64
C ASP A 39 -6.16 -3.04 11.04
N PRO A 40 -7.44 -2.77 10.66
CA PRO A 40 -8.52 -3.70 10.96
C PRO A 40 -8.36 -5.06 10.29
N ARG A 41 -7.69 -5.12 9.13
CA ARG A 41 -7.42 -6.38 8.42
C ARG A 41 -6.27 -7.15 9.05
N ILE A 42 -5.25 -6.47 9.55
CA ILE A 42 -4.17 -7.06 10.35
C ILE A 42 -4.77 -7.68 11.61
N ALA A 43 -5.53 -6.90 12.37
CA ALA A 43 -6.20 -7.38 13.58
C ALA A 43 -7.12 -8.59 13.29
N ALA A 44 -7.91 -8.52 12.21
CA ALA A 44 -8.75 -9.63 11.81
C ALA A 44 -7.94 -10.90 11.46
N CYS A 45 -6.76 -10.76 10.84
CA CYS A 45 -5.89 -11.91 10.55
C CYS A 45 -5.30 -12.52 11.84
N GLU A 46 -4.85 -11.68 12.77
CA GLU A 46 -4.20 -12.12 14.01
C GLU A 46 -5.19 -12.75 15.01
N GLN A 47 -6.45 -12.31 14.99
CA GLN A 47 -7.51 -12.81 15.87
C GLN A 47 -8.28 -13.99 15.29
N ASP A 48 -8.07 -14.33 14.01
CA ASP A 48 -8.81 -15.42 13.37
C ASP A 48 -8.21 -16.78 13.76
N PRO A 49 -8.96 -17.65 14.45
CA PRO A 49 -8.45 -18.95 14.90
C PRO A 49 -8.13 -19.91 13.73
N ASN A 50 -8.62 -19.62 12.53
CA ASN A 50 -8.36 -20.40 11.34
C ASN A 50 -7.12 -19.89 10.56
N ILE A 51 -6.48 -18.82 11.04
CA ILE A 51 -5.27 -18.23 10.46
C ILE A 51 -4.12 -18.35 11.47
N SER A 52 -3.10 -19.12 11.10
CA SER A 52 -1.84 -19.22 11.84
C SER A 52 -0.84 -18.23 11.26
N VAL A 53 -0.68 -17.08 11.91
CA VAL A 53 0.28 -16.03 11.54
C VAL A 53 1.69 -16.39 12.05
N MET A 54 2.69 -16.32 11.18
CA MET A 54 4.10 -16.58 11.51
C MET A 54 4.97 -15.42 11.02
N LEU A 55 5.35 -14.54 11.95
CA LEU A 55 6.21 -13.38 11.70
C LEU A 55 7.69 -13.77 11.78
N ASN A 56 8.59 -12.93 11.26
CA ASN A 56 10.03 -13.18 11.21
C ASN A 56 10.38 -14.58 10.66
N THR A 57 9.60 -15.04 9.67
CA THR A 57 9.68 -16.39 9.15
C THR A 57 9.82 -16.35 7.63
N LYS A 58 10.81 -17.04 7.09
CA LYS A 58 11.07 -17.12 5.65
C LYS A 58 10.77 -18.52 5.12
N VAL A 59 10.37 -18.60 3.86
CA VAL A 59 10.26 -19.87 3.14
C VAL A 59 11.61 -20.16 2.49
N SER A 60 12.22 -21.29 2.86
CA SER A 60 13.52 -21.71 2.33
C SER A 60 13.40 -22.75 1.20
N GLY A 61 12.27 -23.46 1.14
CA GLY A 61 12.01 -24.46 0.10
C GLY A 61 10.56 -24.94 0.10
N LEU A 62 10.16 -25.51 -1.03
CA LEU A 62 8.86 -26.15 -1.24
C LEU A 62 9.10 -27.41 -2.07
N THR A 63 8.56 -28.53 -1.61
CA THR A 63 8.62 -29.82 -2.31
C THR A 63 7.24 -30.47 -2.32
N GLY A 64 7.05 -31.49 -3.15
CA GLY A 64 5.77 -32.16 -3.31
C GLY A 64 4.95 -31.58 -4.47
N ASP A 65 3.70 -32.01 -4.54
CA ASP A 65 2.80 -31.74 -5.65
C ASP A 65 1.47 -31.19 -5.15
N PHE A 66 0.62 -30.73 -6.07
CA PHE A 66 -0.71 -30.21 -5.77
C PHE A 66 -1.47 -31.10 -4.77
N GLY A 67 -1.97 -30.49 -3.69
CA GLY A 67 -2.69 -31.17 -2.61
C GLY A 67 -1.79 -31.74 -1.50
N ASN A 68 -0.48 -31.81 -1.67
CA ASN A 68 0.45 -32.35 -0.66
C ASN A 68 1.84 -31.70 -0.74
N PHE A 69 1.89 -30.39 -0.58
CA PHE A 69 3.16 -29.66 -0.48
C PHE A 69 3.77 -29.79 0.91
N SER A 70 5.09 -29.90 0.96
CA SER A 70 5.91 -29.72 2.16
C SER A 70 6.69 -28.42 2.03
N VAL A 71 6.36 -27.43 2.85
CA VAL A 71 6.98 -26.10 2.87
C VAL A 71 7.98 -26.05 4.02
N THR A 72 9.24 -25.79 3.71
CA THR A 72 10.31 -25.63 4.71
C THR A 72 10.42 -24.17 5.11
N LEU A 73 10.07 -23.90 6.36
CA LEU A 73 10.18 -22.59 7.00
C LEU A 73 11.50 -22.47 7.75
N GLU A 74 12.08 -21.28 7.68
CA GLU A 74 13.28 -20.88 8.40
C GLU A 74 12.95 -19.67 9.28
N THR A 75 13.23 -19.82 10.57
CA THR A 75 13.18 -18.76 11.58
C THR A 75 14.58 -18.60 12.17
N GLU A 76 14.84 -17.55 12.95
CA GLU A 76 16.18 -17.30 13.53
C GLU A 76 16.79 -18.50 14.26
N ASN A 77 15.97 -19.36 14.87
CA ASN A 77 16.45 -20.44 15.75
C ASN A 77 16.08 -21.86 15.31
N GLN A 78 15.24 -22.02 14.27
CA GLN A 78 14.74 -23.34 13.90
C GLN A 78 14.25 -23.42 12.45
N LYS A 79 14.38 -24.63 11.88
CA LYS A 79 13.70 -25.03 10.65
C LYS A 79 12.47 -25.86 10.99
N LYS A 80 11.35 -25.58 10.33
CA LYS A 80 10.08 -26.27 10.53
C LYS A 80 9.50 -26.65 9.17
N GLU A 81 8.90 -27.83 9.07
CA GLU A 81 8.12 -28.21 7.89
C GLU A 81 6.63 -28.04 8.14
N LEU A 82 5.92 -27.53 7.13
CA LEU A 82 4.45 -27.46 7.11
C LEU A 82 3.90 -28.23 5.91
N ARG A 83 2.78 -28.92 6.11
CA ARG A 83 2.03 -29.58 5.05
C ARG A 83 0.86 -28.72 4.63
N VAL A 84 0.74 -28.43 3.34
CA VAL A 84 -0.33 -27.58 2.78
C VAL A 84 -0.84 -28.13 1.44
N GLY A 85 -2.11 -27.88 1.14
CA GLY A 85 -2.72 -28.31 -0.13
C GLY A 85 -2.45 -27.36 -1.31
N ALA A 86 -2.31 -26.07 -1.03
CA ALA A 86 -2.02 -25.03 -2.01
C ALA A 86 -1.14 -23.93 -1.40
N VAL A 87 -0.49 -23.15 -2.27
CA VAL A 87 0.37 -22.03 -1.89
C VAL A 87 -0.03 -20.78 -2.67
N VAL A 88 -0.11 -19.65 -1.98
CA VAL A 88 -0.34 -18.34 -2.61
C VAL A 88 0.88 -17.46 -2.37
N LEU A 89 1.53 -17.04 -3.45
CA LEU A 89 2.64 -16.11 -3.42
C LEU A 89 2.09 -14.67 -3.37
N ALA A 90 2.21 -14.04 -2.21
CA ALA A 90 1.76 -12.67 -1.96
C ALA A 90 2.90 -11.80 -1.35
N ALA A 91 4.14 -12.03 -1.79
CA ALA A 91 5.34 -11.39 -1.24
C ALA A 91 5.52 -9.90 -1.66
N GLY A 92 4.52 -9.32 -2.35
CA GLY A 92 4.47 -7.90 -2.65
C GLY A 92 5.56 -7.43 -3.62
N ILE A 93 6.00 -6.19 -3.40
CA ILE A 93 6.95 -5.41 -4.19
C ILE A 93 7.77 -4.54 -3.25
N GLU A 94 8.93 -4.12 -3.72
CA GLU A 94 9.82 -3.16 -3.09
C GLU A 94 9.93 -1.91 -3.96
N THR A 95 10.30 -0.80 -3.35
CA THR A 95 10.54 0.45 -4.08
C THR A 95 11.89 0.43 -4.76
N PHE A 96 11.97 1.14 -5.88
CA PHE A 96 13.23 1.49 -6.50
C PHE A 96 14.10 2.30 -5.52
N ASP A 97 15.39 1.99 -5.45
CA ASP A 97 16.36 2.70 -4.63
C ASP A 97 17.17 3.62 -5.55
N PRO A 98 16.97 4.95 -5.49
CA PRO A 98 17.69 5.90 -6.34
C PRO A 98 19.09 6.26 -5.84
N ALA A 99 19.56 5.75 -4.69
CA ALA A 99 20.88 6.10 -4.16
C ALA A 99 22.04 5.76 -5.11
N GLU A 100 21.87 4.75 -5.97
CA GLU A 100 22.88 4.35 -6.96
C GLU A 100 22.80 5.17 -8.27
N HIS A 101 21.80 6.05 -8.45
CA HIS A 101 21.69 6.89 -9.64
C HIS A 101 22.39 8.23 -9.49
N GLU A 102 23.32 8.52 -10.41
CA GLU A 102 23.99 9.83 -10.46
C GLU A 102 23.03 10.98 -10.84
N THR A 103 22.04 10.68 -11.70
CA THR A 103 21.05 11.60 -12.28
C THR A 103 20.18 12.28 -11.22
N TYR A 104 19.81 11.53 -10.19
CA TYR A 104 18.96 11.98 -9.10
C TYR A 104 19.69 11.76 -7.79
N PRO A 105 20.34 12.78 -7.23
CA PRO A 105 21.30 12.67 -6.13
C PRO A 105 20.62 12.45 -4.76
N HIS A 106 19.75 11.45 -4.66
CA HIS A 106 19.19 10.96 -3.40
C HIS A 106 20.31 10.50 -2.47
N GLY A 107 20.21 10.85 -1.18
CA GLY A 107 21.26 10.62 -0.19
C GLY A 107 22.46 11.57 -0.27
N ARG A 108 22.68 12.27 -1.40
CA ARG A 108 23.72 13.31 -1.55
C ARG A 108 23.17 14.70 -1.27
N PHE A 109 21.98 15.01 -1.77
CA PHE A 109 21.28 16.28 -1.51
C PHE A 109 20.14 16.03 -0.52
N PRO A 110 20.17 16.62 0.69
CA PRO A 110 19.22 16.28 1.74
C PRO A 110 17.75 16.55 1.36
N ASN A 111 17.50 17.56 0.52
CA ASN A 111 16.16 17.94 0.08
C ASN A 111 15.65 17.14 -1.14
N VAL A 112 16.41 16.16 -1.62
CA VAL A 112 15.98 15.16 -2.61
C VAL A 112 15.58 13.89 -1.86
N ILE A 113 14.29 13.60 -1.81
CA ILE A 113 13.71 12.47 -1.08
C ILE A 113 12.85 11.60 -2.00
N THR A 114 12.58 10.37 -1.60
CA THR A 114 11.64 9.47 -2.28
C THR A 114 10.20 9.78 -1.91
N SER A 115 9.25 9.36 -2.74
CA SER A 115 7.82 9.43 -2.44
C SER A 115 7.45 8.71 -1.13
N VAL A 116 8.11 7.60 -0.80
CA VAL A 116 7.84 6.88 0.47
C VAL A 116 8.37 7.66 1.69
N GLU A 117 9.53 8.31 1.58
CA GLU A 117 10.01 9.22 2.64
C GLU A 117 9.07 10.42 2.80
N TYR A 118 8.57 10.97 1.69
CA TYR A 118 7.59 12.05 1.71
C TYR A 118 6.28 11.63 2.41
N GLU A 119 5.77 10.43 2.13
CA GLU A 119 4.62 9.86 2.83
C GLU A 119 4.85 9.71 4.34
N GLN A 120 6.07 9.34 4.77
CA GLN A 120 6.41 9.27 6.19
C GLN A 120 6.41 10.65 6.86
N ILE A 121 6.87 11.69 6.16
CA ILE A 121 6.83 13.07 6.65
C ILE A 121 5.37 13.53 6.82
N GLN A 122 4.51 13.29 5.83
CA GLN A 122 3.09 13.68 5.88
C GLN A 122 2.27 12.89 6.91
N LYS A 123 2.75 11.73 7.36
CA LYS A 123 2.00 10.85 8.25
C LYS A 123 1.92 11.44 9.68
N PRO A 124 0.71 11.64 10.26
CA PRO A 124 0.55 12.14 11.63
C PRO A 124 1.21 11.27 12.71
N LEU A 125 1.29 9.96 12.47
CA LEU A 125 1.99 9.00 13.33
C LEU A 125 3.37 8.62 12.77
N GLY A 126 3.89 9.40 11.82
CA GLY A 126 5.24 9.26 11.28
C GLY A 126 6.27 10.04 12.11
N PRO A 127 7.55 9.97 11.73
CA PRO A 127 8.66 10.61 12.47
C PRO A 127 8.47 12.11 12.69
N GLU A 128 7.92 12.81 11.69
CA GLU A 128 7.70 14.27 11.73
C GLU A 128 6.29 14.67 12.21
N ALA A 129 5.49 13.71 12.68
CA ALA A 129 4.12 13.92 13.15
C ALA A 129 3.21 14.69 12.18
N GLY A 130 3.42 14.54 10.87
CA GLY A 130 2.66 15.23 9.82
C GLY A 130 3.10 16.68 9.56
N VAL A 131 4.21 17.14 10.15
CA VAL A 131 4.74 18.49 9.90
C VAL A 131 5.70 18.45 8.71
N LEU A 132 5.29 19.07 7.61
CA LEU A 132 6.09 19.13 6.39
C LEU A 132 7.31 20.04 6.56
N LYS A 133 8.50 19.44 6.52
CA LYS A 133 9.79 20.13 6.69
C LYS A 133 10.84 19.62 5.70
N ARG A 134 11.71 20.53 5.28
CA ARG A 134 12.95 20.24 4.55
C ARG A 134 13.92 19.45 5.44
N PRO A 135 14.47 18.32 4.95
CA PRO A 135 15.47 17.57 5.70
C PRO A 135 16.77 18.34 5.99
N SER A 136 17.15 19.32 5.15
CA SER A 136 18.41 20.06 5.36
C SER A 136 18.37 21.02 6.54
N ASP A 137 17.29 21.78 6.71
CA ASP A 137 17.22 22.92 7.63
C ASP A 137 15.95 22.97 8.50
N GLY A 138 15.02 22.04 8.32
CA GLY A 138 13.78 21.95 9.07
C GLY A 138 12.72 23.00 8.72
N LYS A 139 12.95 23.85 7.71
CA LYS A 139 11.95 24.84 7.28
C LYS A 139 10.84 24.19 6.46
N THR A 140 9.67 24.82 6.45
CA THR A 140 8.59 24.43 5.54
C THR A 140 8.97 24.76 4.09
N PRO A 141 8.92 23.80 3.16
CA PRO A 141 9.13 24.09 1.75
C PRO A 141 7.97 24.92 1.19
N ALA A 142 8.27 26.03 0.53
CA ALA A 142 7.31 26.82 -0.23
C ALA A 142 7.08 26.25 -1.64
N LYS A 143 8.05 25.48 -2.18
CA LYS A 143 7.99 24.97 -3.55
C LYS A 143 8.55 23.56 -3.69
N ILE A 144 7.72 22.63 -4.17
CA ILE A 144 8.01 21.19 -4.25
C ILE A 144 7.82 20.66 -5.68
N ALA A 145 8.81 19.90 -6.15
CA ALA A 145 8.75 19.20 -7.43
C ALA A 145 8.64 17.68 -7.24
N TRP A 146 7.73 17.02 -7.95
CA TRP A 146 7.67 15.56 -8.07
C TRP A 146 8.23 15.13 -9.43
N LEU A 147 9.20 14.22 -9.43
CA LEU A 147 9.78 13.67 -10.64
C LEU A 147 9.21 12.29 -10.92
N GLN A 148 8.51 12.14 -12.04
CA GLN A 148 7.90 10.87 -12.42
C GLN A 148 8.86 9.89 -13.05
N CYS A 149 8.47 8.61 -13.02
CA CYS A 149 9.18 7.51 -13.66
C CYS A 149 10.62 7.31 -13.16
N VAL A 150 10.90 7.61 -11.88
CA VAL A 150 12.20 7.32 -11.28
C VAL A 150 12.27 5.81 -11.05
N GLY A 151 13.23 5.11 -11.67
CA GLY A 151 13.28 3.65 -11.58
C GLY A 151 12.25 2.92 -12.45
N SER A 152 11.71 3.56 -13.49
CA SER A 152 10.72 2.96 -14.39
C SER A 152 10.76 3.61 -15.77
N ARG A 153 10.39 2.86 -16.80
CA ARG A 153 10.48 3.31 -18.20
C ARG A 153 11.88 3.84 -18.53
N ASP A 154 12.89 3.14 -18.02
CA ASP A 154 14.30 3.47 -18.18
C ASP A 154 15.10 2.19 -18.42
N ILE A 155 15.56 2.05 -19.65
CA ILE A 155 16.38 0.92 -20.11
C ILE A 155 17.88 1.22 -20.03
N ASN A 156 18.27 2.44 -19.70
CA ASN A 156 19.66 2.85 -19.75
C ASN A 156 20.30 2.80 -18.36
N GLN A 157 19.56 3.19 -17.32
CA GLN A 157 20.13 3.41 -16.00
C GLN A 157 19.67 2.41 -14.92
N CYS A 158 18.50 1.77 -15.06
CA CYS A 158 17.98 0.83 -14.04
C CYS A 158 17.28 -0.43 -14.56
N ASP A 159 17.46 -0.74 -15.86
CA ASP A 159 16.93 -1.95 -16.50
C ASP A 159 15.43 -2.22 -16.25
N ALA A 160 14.63 -1.16 -16.11
CA ALA A 160 13.20 -1.24 -15.85
C ALA A 160 12.42 -0.67 -17.07
N PRO A 161 12.20 -1.46 -18.13
CA PRO A 161 11.49 -1.00 -19.34
C PRO A 161 10.00 -0.73 -19.10
N TYR A 162 9.45 -1.24 -17.99
CA TYR A 162 8.03 -1.19 -17.68
C TYR A 162 7.62 0.06 -16.90
N CYS A 163 6.31 0.28 -16.85
CA CYS A 163 5.71 1.32 -16.03
C CYS A 163 5.28 0.73 -14.68
N SER A 164 5.61 1.42 -13.59
CA SER A 164 5.20 1.03 -12.24
C SER A 164 3.72 1.25 -11.91
N SER A 165 2.89 1.69 -12.87
CA SER A 165 1.42 1.81 -12.81
C SER A 165 0.86 2.82 -11.79
N VAL A 166 1.44 2.92 -10.59
CA VAL A 166 0.89 3.66 -9.45
C VAL A 166 1.52 5.04 -9.24
N CYS A 167 2.68 5.33 -9.84
CA CYS A 167 3.48 6.53 -9.55
C CYS A 167 2.82 7.85 -9.94
N CYS A 168 2.12 7.90 -11.07
CA CYS A 168 1.33 9.08 -11.45
C CYS A 168 0.27 9.40 -10.38
N MET A 169 -0.38 8.37 -9.83
CA MET A 169 -1.49 8.56 -8.90
C MET A 169 -1.04 8.89 -7.49
N TYR A 170 0.01 8.24 -6.97
CA TYR A 170 0.49 8.61 -5.63
C TYR A 170 1.11 10.01 -5.62
N ALA A 171 1.74 10.48 -6.71
CA ALA A 171 2.30 11.83 -6.77
C ALA A 171 1.21 12.90 -6.82
N LEU A 172 0.13 12.67 -7.60
CA LEU A 172 -1.06 13.52 -7.56
C LEU A 172 -1.64 13.57 -6.15
N LYS A 173 -1.70 12.41 -5.47
CA LYS A 173 -2.20 12.32 -4.10
C LYS A 173 -1.32 13.07 -3.12
N GLU A 174 -0.01 12.91 -3.21
CA GLU A 174 0.95 13.65 -2.38
C GLU A 174 0.82 15.15 -2.58
N ALA A 175 0.81 15.63 -3.83
CA ALA A 175 0.66 17.05 -4.16
C ALA A 175 -0.68 17.64 -3.69
N LEU A 176 -1.78 16.91 -3.84
CA LEU A 176 -3.08 17.32 -3.33
C LEU A 176 -3.13 17.34 -1.80
N ASN A 177 -2.52 16.36 -1.13
CA ASN A 177 -2.39 16.36 0.32
C ASN A 177 -1.56 17.55 0.80
N THR A 178 -0.50 17.93 0.06
CA THR A 178 0.28 19.14 0.35
C THR A 178 -0.61 20.37 0.29
N LYS A 179 -1.42 20.52 -0.75
CA LYS A 179 -2.38 21.62 -0.89
C LYS A 179 -3.46 21.60 0.19
N GLU A 180 -3.87 20.44 0.72
CA GLU A 180 -4.78 20.38 1.88
C GLU A 180 -4.13 20.84 3.18
N PHE A 181 -2.82 20.63 3.32
CA PHE A 181 -2.06 21.08 4.47
C PHE A 181 -1.80 22.59 4.40
N ASP A 182 -1.34 23.08 3.25
CA ASP A 182 -1.05 24.48 2.97
C ASP A 182 -1.25 24.76 1.47
N GLU A 183 -2.24 25.60 1.15
CA GLU A 183 -2.60 25.93 -0.23
C GLU A 183 -1.56 26.82 -0.92
N ASP A 184 -0.72 27.53 -0.14
CA ASP A 184 0.30 28.45 -0.67
C ASP A 184 1.54 27.70 -1.19
N ILE A 185 1.73 26.43 -0.81
CA ILE A 185 2.87 25.64 -1.30
C ILE A 185 2.70 25.36 -2.80
N GLU A 186 3.67 25.80 -3.61
CA GLU A 186 3.71 25.53 -5.04
C GLU A 186 4.04 24.05 -5.28
N THR A 187 3.15 23.34 -5.97
CA THR A 187 3.32 21.92 -6.30
C THR A 187 3.47 21.74 -7.80
N THR A 188 4.56 21.08 -8.23
CA THR A 188 4.85 20.85 -9.64
C THR A 188 5.17 19.38 -9.88
N ILE A 189 4.50 18.73 -10.82
CA ILE A 189 4.75 17.34 -11.22
C ILE A 189 5.36 17.33 -12.62
N PHE A 190 6.59 16.83 -12.72
CA PHE A 190 7.30 16.60 -13.98
C PHE A 190 7.03 15.19 -14.48
N TYR A 191 6.44 15.06 -15.67
CA TYR A 191 5.94 13.79 -16.18
C TYR A 191 6.19 13.61 -17.69
N MET A 192 6.13 12.36 -18.17
CA MET A 192 6.09 12.06 -19.61
C MET A 192 4.65 11.88 -20.10
N ASP A 193 3.92 10.99 -19.44
CA ASP A 193 2.50 10.72 -19.68
C ASP A 193 1.81 10.52 -18.33
N MET A 194 0.72 11.22 -18.06
CA MET A 194 -0.11 10.99 -16.87
C MET A 194 -0.99 9.76 -17.10
N ARG A 195 -0.83 8.74 -16.24
CA ARG A 195 -1.51 7.43 -16.38
C ARG A 195 -2.62 7.22 -15.36
N ALA A 196 -3.64 8.08 -15.42
CA ALA A 196 -4.82 8.06 -14.53
C ALA A 196 -5.91 7.08 -15.01
N HIS A 197 -5.56 5.79 -15.19
CA HIS A 197 -6.39 4.80 -15.92
C HIS A 197 -7.44 4.06 -15.08
N GLY A 198 -7.41 4.20 -13.75
CA GLY A 198 -8.39 3.58 -12.83
C GLY A 198 -9.72 4.33 -12.77
N LYS A 199 -10.75 3.68 -12.22
CA LYS A 199 -12.07 4.31 -12.04
C LYS A 199 -11.94 5.52 -11.09
N GLY A 200 -12.33 6.70 -11.58
CA GLY A 200 -12.24 7.97 -10.83
C GLY A 200 -10.85 8.60 -10.80
N PHE A 201 -9.83 7.98 -11.41
CA PHE A 201 -8.47 8.52 -11.39
C PHE A 201 -8.34 9.79 -12.22
N GLU A 202 -9.05 9.87 -13.36
CA GLU A 202 -9.10 11.09 -14.18
C GLU A 202 -9.78 12.25 -13.43
N ASP A 203 -10.86 11.98 -12.70
CA ASP A 203 -11.53 13.00 -11.88
C ASP A 203 -10.57 13.54 -10.80
N TYR A 204 -9.67 12.69 -10.28
CA TYR A 204 -8.66 13.12 -9.33
C TYR A 204 -7.54 13.93 -9.96
N LEU A 205 -7.11 13.58 -11.17
CA LEU A 205 -6.20 14.39 -11.97
C LEU A 205 -6.80 15.79 -12.21
N ASN A 206 -8.07 15.84 -12.62
CA ASN A 206 -8.79 17.11 -12.82
C ASN A 206 -8.87 17.91 -11.51
N SER A 207 -9.16 17.26 -10.38
CA SER A 207 -9.15 17.93 -9.07
C SER A 207 -7.77 18.48 -8.68
N ALA A 208 -6.67 17.85 -9.10
CA ALA A 208 -5.32 18.37 -8.89
C ALA A 208 -5.08 19.63 -9.73
N ILE A 209 -5.50 19.60 -10.99
CA ILE A 209 -5.41 20.75 -11.90
C ILE A 209 -6.25 21.92 -11.37
N ASP A 210 -7.48 21.66 -10.91
CA ASP A 210 -8.39 22.66 -10.33
C ASP A 210 -7.85 23.29 -9.03
N ARG A 211 -6.87 22.65 -8.37
CA ARG A 211 -6.18 23.14 -7.17
C ARG A 211 -4.76 23.60 -7.45
N ASP A 212 -4.51 24.04 -8.69
CA ASP A 212 -3.26 24.65 -9.15
C ASP A 212 -2.02 23.75 -8.99
N VAL A 213 -2.18 22.42 -9.03
CA VAL A 213 -1.03 21.51 -9.17
C VAL A 213 -0.50 21.64 -10.60
N ARG A 214 0.72 22.17 -10.75
CA ARG A 214 1.34 22.36 -12.07
C ARG A 214 1.79 21.02 -12.65
N LEU A 215 1.38 20.74 -13.87
CA LEU A 215 1.80 19.54 -14.60
C LEU A 215 2.71 19.95 -15.74
N ILE A 216 3.98 19.54 -15.68
CA ILE A 216 4.98 19.86 -16.71
C ILE A 216 5.37 18.59 -17.44
N ARG A 217 5.07 18.55 -18.73
CA ARG A 217 5.37 17.39 -19.58
C ARG A 217 6.84 17.37 -19.98
N SER A 218 7.69 17.02 -19.03
CA SER A 218 9.13 16.93 -19.23
C SER A 218 9.75 15.87 -18.32
N ARG A 219 10.67 15.07 -18.86
CA ARG A 219 11.48 14.15 -18.06
C ARG A 219 12.76 14.88 -17.66
N VAL A 220 12.85 15.22 -16.38
CA VAL A 220 14.03 15.90 -15.81
C VAL A 220 15.26 15.03 -15.98
N HIS A 221 16.36 15.61 -16.46
CA HIS A 221 17.62 14.90 -16.64
C HIS A 221 18.54 15.01 -15.42
N THR A 222 18.53 16.12 -14.68
CA THR A 222 19.43 16.31 -13.54
C THR A 222 18.80 17.25 -12.53
N VAL A 223 19.13 17.04 -11.26
CA VAL A 223 18.84 17.97 -10.17
C VAL A 223 20.18 18.48 -9.67
N ASP A 224 20.39 19.79 -9.75
CA ASP A 224 21.60 20.47 -9.28
C ASP A 224 21.33 21.23 -7.98
N THR A 225 22.37 21.62 -7.24
CA THR A 225 22.24 22.56 -6.11
C THR A 225 22.45 23.99 -6.58
N LEU A 226 21.79 24.93 -5.90
CA LEU A 226 22.13 26.35 -6.04
C LEU A 226 23.34 26.71 -5.16
N PRO A 227 24.26 27.57 -5.64
CA PRO A 227 25.31 28.11 -4.78
C PRO A 227 24.71 28.84 -3.57
N GLU A 228 25.30 28.65 -2.39
CA GLU A 228 24.93 29.36 -1.14
C GLU A 228 23.51 29.07 -0.62
N SER A 229 22.80 28.09 -1.19
CA SER A 229 21.49 27.61 -0.72
C SER A 229 21.42 26.07 -0.74
N ASP A 230 20.53 25.51 0.08
CA ASP A 230 20.17 24.08 0.02
C ASP A 230 19.02 23.83 -0.98
N ASP A 231 18.65 24.83 -1.77
CA ASP A 231 17.62 24.74 -2.81
C ASP A 231 18.16 24.01 -4.05
N LEU A 232 17.22 23.44 -4.80
CA LEU A 232 17.47 22.52 -5.89
C LEU A 232 17.08 23.18 -7.22
N LEU A 233 18.00 23.17 -8.17
CA LEU A 233 17.78 23.69 -9.52
C LEU A 233 17.39 22.55 -10.45
N ILE A 234 16.26 22.71 -11.14
CA ILE A 234 15.80 21.80 -12.18
C ILE A 234 15.83 22.53 -13.51
N ARG A 235 16.48 21.91 -14.50
CA ARG A 235 16.46 22.36 -15.90
C ARG A 235 15.60 21.42 -16.72
N TYR A 236 14.64 21.96 -17.45
CA TYR A 236 13.69 21.16 -18.23
C TYR A 236 13.31 21.85 -19.53
N ALA A 237 12.96 21.05 -20.53
CA ALA A 237 12.32 21.57 -21.75
C ALA A 237 10.81 21.66 -21.54
N ASP A 238 10.21 22.79 -21.88
CA ASP A 238 8.75 22.93 -21.96
C ASP A 238 8.18 22.23 -23.22
N GLU A 239 6.86 22.26 -23.40
CA GLU A 239 6.21 21.62 -24.56
C GLU A 239 6.55 22.28 -25.91
N SER A 240 7.03 23.53 -25.89
CA SER A 240 7.49 24.24 -27.08
C SER A 240 8.97 23.99 -27.39
N GLY A 241 9.69 23.29 -26.49
CA GLY A 241 11.10 22.98 -26.60
C GLY A 241 12.03 24.06 -26.06
N HIS A 242 11.51 25.09 -25.38
CA HIS A 242 12.33 26.08 -24.69
C HIS A 242 12.89 25.49 -23.40
N LEU A 243 14.17 25.79 -23.13
CA LEU A 243 14.82 25.37 -21.90
C LEU A 243 14.46 26.37 -20.80
N GLU A 244 13.86 25.84 -19.74
CA GLU A 244 13.52 26.55 -18.51
C GLU A 244 14.44 26.10 -17.37
N GLU A 245 14.73 27.03 -16.46
CA GLU A 245 15.45 26.74 -15.22
C GLU A 245 14.60 27.24 -14.04
N GLU A 246 14.33 26.37 -13.08
CA GLU A 246 13.45 26.67 -11.96
C GLU A 246 14.00 26.08 -10.66
N SER A 247 13.95 26.87 -9.59
CA SER A 247 14.39 26.47 -8.25
C SER A 247 13.25 25.90 -7.42
N PHE A 248 13.54 24.86 -6.64
CA PHE A 248 12.63 24.17 -5.74
C PHE A 248 13.29 23.97 -4.37
N ASP A 249 12.50 24.07 -3.30
CA ASP A 249 12.98 23.84 -1.94
C ASP A 249 13.16 22.35 -1.63
N MET A 250 12.38 21.51 -2.33
CA MET A 250 12.33 20.07 -2.15
C MET A 250 11.98 19.36 -3.45
N VAL A 251 12.62 18.21 -3.69
CA VAL A 251 12.32 17.33 -4.81
C VAL A 251 11.92 15.95 -4.29
N VAL A 252 10.77 15.47 -4.74
CA VAL A 252 10.22 14.15 -4.42
C VAL A 252 10.37 13.24 -5.64
N LEU A 253 11.17 12.20 -5.50
CA LEU A 253 11.37 11.18 -6.52
C LEU A 253 10.22 10.17 -6.47
N SER A 254 9.39 10.15 -7.52
CA SER A 254 8.32 9.16 -7.65
C SER A 254 8.94 7.82 -8.08
N VAL A 255 9.44 7.09 -7.08
CA VAL A 255 10.14 5.81 -7.25
C VAL A 255 9.20 4.70 -7.75
N GLY A 256 9.71 3.93 -8.69
CA GLY A 256 9.07 2.74 -9.24
C GLY A 256 8.99 1.61 -8.23
N VAL A 257 8.34 0.53 -8.63
CA VAL A 257 8.16 -0.69 -7.84
C VAL A 257 8.65 -1.89 -8.62
N ARG A 258 9.26 -2.85 -7.91
CA ARG A 258 9.82 -4.06 -8.49
C ARG A 258 9.69 -5.24 -7.52
N PRO A 259 9.76 -6.48 -7.98
CA PRO A 259 9.79 -7.64 -7.10
C PRO A 259 11.01 -7.59 -6.18
N GLY A 260 10.84 -7.94 -4.90
CA GLY A 260 11.94 -8.01 -3.95
C GLY A 260 12.86 -9.20 -4.23
N GLY A 261 14.16 -9.06 -3.92
CA GLY A 261 15.17 -10.07 -4.21
C GLY A 261 14.85 -11.44 -3.60
N GLU A 262 14.40 -11.46 -2.34
CA GLU A 262 14.03 -12.68 -1.64
C GLU A 262 12.84 -13.39 -2.31
N ALA A 263 11.86 -12.63 -2.82
CA ALA A 263 10.70 -13.19 -3.50
C ALA A 263 11.09 -13.83 -4.85
N ILE A 264 12.00 -13.18 -5.59
CA ILE A 264 12.57 -13.72 -6.84
C ILE A 264 13.32 -15.02 -6.57
N GLU A 265 14.15 -15.06 -5.53
CA GLU A 265 14.89 -16.26 -5.15
C GLU A 265 13.96 -17.43 -4.80
N ILE A 266 12.92 -17.16 -4.01
CA ILE A 266 11.94 -18.18 -3.63
C ILE A 266 11.19 -18.69 -4.87
N ALA A 267 10.70 -17.79 -5.73
CA ALA A 267 9.99 -18.19 -6.96
C ALA A 267 10.85 -19.11 -7.84
N ASN A 268 12.13 -18.78 -8.04
CA ASN A 268 13.07 -19.63 -8.77
C ASN A 268 13.31 -20.99 -8.08
N LYS A 269 13.50 -21.00 -6.75
CA LYS A 269 13.73 -22.24 -5.97
C LYS A 269 12.56 -23.21 -6.07
N ILE A 270 11.33 -22.71 -6.14
CA ILE A 270 10.11 -23.52 -6.20
C ILE A 270 9.64 -23.80 -7.64
N GLY A 271 10.42 -23.40 -8.65
CA GLY A 271 10.16 -23.69 -10.06
C GLY A 271 9.06 -22.84 -10.70
N VAL A 272 8.73 -21.68 -10.12
CA VAL A 272 7.79 -20.73 -10.70
C VAL A 272 8.48 -19.87 -11.75
N ASN A 273 7.90 -19.82 -12.95
CA ASN A 273 8.42 -19.07 -14.07
C ASN A 273 8.30 -17.56 -13.81
N LEU A 274 9.37 -16.83 -14.12
CA LEU A 274 9.42 -15.38 -14.07
C LEU A 274 9.47 -14.80 -15.48
N THR A 275 8.93 -13.59 -15.63
CA THR A 275 9.10 -12.75 -16.81
C THR A 275 10.54 -12.22 -16.89
N ALA A 276 10.91 -11.59 -18.02
CA ALA A 276 12.20 -10.92 -18.17
C ALA A 276 12.42 -9.81 -17.13
N ASP A 277 11.33 -9.22 -16.64
CA ASP A 277 11.31 -8.17 -15.61
C ASP A 277 11.18 -8.74 -14.17
N HIS A 278 11.38 -10.05 -14.01
CA HIS A 278 11.36 -10.78 -12.74
C HIS A 278 10.02 -10.89 -11.99
N PHE A 279 8.91 -10.41 -12.56
CA PHE A 279 7.57 -10.71 -12.05
C PHE A 279 7.18 -12.17 -12.33
N VAL A 280 6.32 -12.75 -11.50
CA VAL A 280 5.77 -14.09 -11.73
C VAL A 280 4.95 -14.11 -13.03
N SER A 281 5.32 -15.02 -13.92
CA SER A 281 4.66 -15.19 -15.20
C SER A 281 3.32 -15.91 -15.02
N THR A 282 2.26 -15.33 -15.60
CA THR A 282 0.91 -15.90 -15.62
C THR A 282 0.36 -15.91 -17.04
N GLU A 283 -0.68 -16.71 -17.29
CA GLU A 283 -1.33 -16.75 -18.60
C GLU A 283 -2.54 -15.80 -18.64
N PRO A 284 -2.88 -15.20 -19.80
CA PRO A 284 -3.99 -14.24 -19.91
C PRO A 284 -5.35 -14.76 -19.40
N PHE A 285 -5.63 -16.05 -19.55
CA PHE A 285 -6.87 -16.68 -19.09
C PHE A 285 -6.75 -17.34 -17.71
N ARG A 286 -5.57 -17.25 -17.08
CA ARG A 286 -5.29 -17.77 -15.73
C ARG A 286 -4.39 -16.78 -14.96
N PRO A 287 -4.87 -15.55 -14.71
CA PRO A 287 -4.04 -14.43 -14.29
C PRO A 287 -3.49 -14.55 -12.86
N VAL A 288 -3.96 -15.52 -12.08
CA VAL A 288 -3.53 -15.78 -10.70
C VAL A 288 -2.94 -17.18 -10.49
N SER A 289 -2.97 -18.02 -11.53
CA SER A 289 -2.30 -19.34 -11.53
C SER A 289 -0.86 -19.18 -12.02
N THR A 290 0.07 -19.90 -11.40
CA THR A 290 1.44 -20.05 -11.93
C THR A 290 1.54 -21.26 -12.87
N ASN A 291 2.75 -21.50 -13.41
CA ASN A 291 3.05 -22.74 -14.15
C ASN A 291 3.07 -24.00 -13.29
N VAL A 292 3.12 -23.87 -11.95
CA VAL A 292 3.11 -25.01 -11.02
C VAL A 292 1.69 -25.21 -10.49
N PRO A 293 1.02 -26.33 -10.81
CA PRO A 293 -0.34 -26.60 -10.32
C PRO A 293 -0.41 -26.54 -8.79
N GLY A 294 -1.38 -25.80 -8.24
CA GLY A 294 -1.53 -25.61 -6.80
C GLY A 294 -0.75 -24.43 -6.22
N ILE A 295 0.09 -23.76 -7.02
CA ILE A 295 0.76 -22.51 -6.65
C ILE A 295 0.12 -21.36 -7.41
N PHE A 296 -0.32 -20.36 -6.65
CA PHE A 296 -1.00 -19.16 -7.12
C PHE A 296 -0.17 -17.92 -6.80
N VAL A 297 -0.47 -16.80 -7.45
CA VAL A 297 0.16 -15.51 -7.19
C VAL A 297 -0.90 -14.41 -7.12
N CYS A 298 -0.69 -13.41 -6.26
CA CYS A 298 -1.50 -12.20 -6.24
C CYS A 298 -0.69 -10.97 -5.83
N GLY A 299 -1.20 -9.80 -6.21
CA GLY A 299 -0.61 -8.50 -5.89
C GLY A 299 0.67 -8.24 -6.67
N GLY A 300 1.53 -7.41 -6.07
CA GLY A 300 2.71 -6.82 -6.73
C GLY A 300 3.70 -7.83 -7.36
N LEU A 301 3.72 -9.07 -6.88
CA LEU A 301 4.63 -10.10 -7.40
C LEU A 301 4.26 -10.55 -8.83
N SER A 302 3.00 -10.39 -9.23
CA SER A 302 2.52 -10.67 -10.60
C SER A 302 2.65 -9.49 -11.55
N GLY A 303 2.98 -8.30 -11.05
CA GLY A 303 3.08 -7.08 -11.83
C GLY A 303 2.86 -5.82 -10.98
N PRO A 304 3.20 -4.64 -11.50
CA PRO A 304 2.94 -3.38 -10.84
C PRO A 304 1.42 -3.08 -10.80
N HIS A 305 0.83 -3.30 -9.64
CA HIS A 305 -0.61 -3.17 -9.40
C HIS A 305 -0.92 -2.18 -8.29
N ASP A 306 -2.07 -1.52 -8.40
CA ASP A 306 -2.62 -0.77 -7.27
C ASP A 306 -3.23 -1.71 -6.22
N ILE A 307 -3.67 -1.13 -5.09
CA ILE A 307 -4.26 -1.89 -3.98
C ILE A 307 -5.57 -2.57 -4.41
N GLY A 308 -6.39 -1.92 -5.23
CA GLY A 308 -7.66 -2.47 -5.70
C GLY A 308 -7.45 -3.71 -6.56
N GLN A 309 -6.55 -3.63 -7.54
CA GLN A 309 -6.15 -4.75 -8.39
C GLN A 309 -5.54 -5.90 -7.57
N SER A 310 -4.69 -5.57 -6.58
CA SER A 310 -4.09 -6.56 -5.68
C SER A 310 -5.15 -7.32 -4.88
N LEU A 311 -6.18 -6.63 -4.38
CA LEU A 311 -7.30 -7.25 -3.67
C LEU A 311 -8.14 -8.14 -4.60
N VAL A 312 -8.41 -7.69 -5.84
CA VAL A 312 -9.13 -8.48 -6.84
C VAL A 312 -8.38 -9.78 -7.16
N GLN A 313 -7.07 -9.70 -7.39
CA GLN A 313 -6.26 -10.89 -7.63
C GLN A 313 -6.25 -11.83 -6.41
N ALA A 314 -6.12 -11.30 -5.19
CA ALA A 314 -6.17 -12.13 -3.99
C ALA A 314 -7.49 -12.91 -3.87
N THR A 315 -8.63 -12.25 -4.13
CA THR A 315 -9.95 -12.92 -4.14
C THR A 315 -10.08 -13.91 -5.29
N ALA A 316 -9.53 -13.61 -6.47
CA ALA A 316 -9.51 -14.56 -7.59
C ALA A 316 -8.69 -15.82 -7.24
N SER A 317 -7.54 -15.70 -6.58
CA SER A 317 -6.75 -16.85 -6.11
C SER A 317 -7.57 -17.72 -5.15
N VAL A 318 -8.34 -17.11 -4.24
CA VAL A 318 -9.23 -17.86 -3.33
C VAL A 318 -10.29 -18.64 -4.11
N SER A 319 -10.90 -18.02 -5.13
CA SER A 319 -11.89 -18.71 -5.96
C SER A 319 -11.30 -19.88 -6.73
N GLU A 320 -10.08 -19.73 -7.28
CA GLU A 320 -9.42 -20.85 -7.97
C GLU A 320 -9.09 -21.98 -7.01
N ILE A 321 -8.56 -21.69 -5.81
CA ILE A 321 -8.30 -22.68 -4.77
C ILE A 321 -9.59 -23.41 -4.38
N ALA A 322 -10.67 -22.67 -4.14
CA ALA A 322 -11.93 -23.25 -3.72
C ALA A 322 -12.58 -24.15 -4.77
N SER A 323 -12.24 -23.97 -6.05
CA SER A 323 -12.72 -24.82 -7.13
C SER A 323 -12.01 -26.18 -7.22
N ILE A 324 -10.84 -26.33 -6.59
CA ILE A 324 -9.98 -27.52 -6.74
C ILE A 324 -9.61 -28.20 -5.42
N LEU A 325 -9.78 -27.54 -4.27
CA LEU A 325 -9.49 -28.10 -2.94
C LEU A 325 -10.70 -28.01 -2.03
N SER A 326 -10.96 -29.07 -1.26
CA SER A 326 -11.97 -29.04 -0.20
C SER A 326 -11.49 -28.23 1.01
N PRO A 327 -12.37 -27.49 1.70
CA PRO A 327 -12.01 -26.79 2.93
C PRO A 327 -11.60 -27.74 4.05
N GLU A 328 -10.46 -27.46 4.68
CA GLU A 328 -10.01 -28.11 5.92
C GLU A 328 -9.66 -27.03 6.95
N PRO A 329 -10.57 -26.69 7.87
CA PRO A 329 -10.34 -25.61 8.82
C PRO A 329 -9.47 -26.07 10.01
N PHE A 330 -8.67 -25.16 10.56
CA PHE A 330 -7.92 -25.38 11.80
C PHE A 330 -8.80 -25.28 13.05
N ALA A 331 -9.89 -24.52 12.97
CA ALA A 331 -10.83 -24.29 14.06
C ALA A 331 -12.26 -24.60 13.62
N ALA A 332 -13.16 -24.84 14.59
CA ALA A 332 -14.58 -24.99 14.27
C ALA A 332 -15.10 -23.74 13.55
N PRO A 333 -16.03 -23.88 12.58
CA PRO A 333 -16.66 -22.74 11.92
C PRO A 333 -17.24 -21.77 12.95
N ARG A 334 -17.19 -20.46 12.65
CA ARG A 334 -17.82 -19.44 13.50
C ARG A 334 -19.33 -19.73 13.57
N GLU A 335 -19.81 -20.05 14.77
CA GLU A 335 -21.25 -20.09 15.03
C GLU A 335 -21.74 -18.65 15.16
N TYR A 336 -22.44 -18.18 14.15
CA TYR A 336 -23.21 -16.95 14.28
C TYR A 336 -24.42 -17.24 15.18
N PRO A 337 -24.76 -16.32 16.11
CA PRO A 337 -25.98 -16.47 16.87
C PRO A 337 -27.15 -16.63 15.89
N ASN A 338 -28.03 -17.59 16.17
CA ASN A 338 -29.26 -17.73 15.40
C ASN A 338 -29.97 -16.38 15.38
N ALA A 339 -30.50 -15.99 14.21
CA ALA A 339 -31.36 -14.83 14.11
C ALA A 339 -32.41 -14.95 15.23
N SER A 340 -32.45 -13.98 16.13
CA SER A 340 -33.43 -14.06 17.21
C SER A 340 -34.82 -14.00 16.58
N GLU A 341 -35.76 -14.79 17.10
CA GLU A 341 -37.19 -14.68 16.76
C GLU A 341 -37.80 -13.38 17.33
N ALA A 342 -37.00 -12.31 17.47
CA ALA A 342 -37.43 -11.03 17.99
C ALA A 342 -38.48 -10.44 17.04
N ALA A 343 -39.73 -10.74 17.37
CA ALA A 343 -40.96 -10.21 16.83
C ALA A 343 -40.85 -8.71 16.54
N ASP A 344 -41.11 -8.29 15.29
CA ASP A 344 -41.49 -6.96 14.81
C ASP A 344 -40.86 -5.72 15.51
N LYS A 345 -39.72 -5.86 16.17
CA LYS A 345 -39.03 -4.76 16.86
C LYS A 345 -37.98 -4.21 15.92
N ALA A 346 -38.08 -2.91 15.66
CA ALA A 346 -37.05 -2.19 14.94
C ALA A 346 -35.70 -2.41 15.64
N PRO A 347 -34.61 -2.65 14.88
CA PRO A 347 -33.29 -2.88 15.47
C PRO A 347 -32.85 -1.66 16.27
N GLU A 348 -32.33 -1.91 17.47
CA GLU A 348 -31.66 -0.89 18.27
C GLU A 348 -30.19 -0.80 17.81
N ILE A 349 -29.75 0.41 17.49
CA ILE A 349 -28.44 0.69 16.93
C ILE A 349 -27.57 1.33 18.02
N LEU A 350 -26.38 0.77 18.24
CA LEU A 350 -25.31 1.38 19.03
C LEU A 350 -24.26 1.91 18.05
N LEU A 351 -23.96 3.21 18.11
CA LEU A 351 -22.85 3.81 17.35
C LEU A 351 -21.60 3.86 18.23
N ALA A 352 -20.53 3.18 17.82
CA ALA A 352 -19.21 3.37 18.40
C ALA A 352 -18.27 4.02 17.40
N TYR A 353 -17.44 4.96 17.87
CA TYR A 353 -16.48 5.66 17.02
C TYR A 353 -15.19 5.98 17.77
N HIS A 354 -14.08 6.12 17.03
CA HIS A 354 -12.79 6.53 17.56
C HIS A 354 -12.33 7.81 16.87
N LEU A 355 -11.74 8.74 17.61
CA LEU A 355 -11.15 9.97 17.07
C LEU A 355 -9.64 9.93 17.24
N CYS A 356 -8.93 10.11 16.13
CA CYS A 356 -7.48 10.19 16.11
C CYS A 356 -6.99 11.47 16.82
N PRO A 357 -5.74 11.47 17.34
CA PRO A 357 -5.11 12.69 17.83
C PRO A 357 -5.08 13.79 16.75
N GLY A 358 -5.39 15.03 17.13
CA GLY A 358 -5.39 16.19 16.23
C GLY A 358 -6.70 16.42 15.48
N MET A 359 -7.71 15.54 15.59
CA MET A 359 -9.05 15.86 15.11
C MET A 359 -9.71 16.96 15.95
N ALA A 360 -10.64 17.70 15.34
CA ALA A 360 -11.34 18.79 16.01
C ALA A 360 -11.94 18.33 17.35
N PRO A 361 -11.71 19.06 18.46
CA PRO A 361 -12.05 18.60 19.81
C PRO A 361 -13.55 18.36 19.98
N ASP A 362 -14.39 19.10 19.26
CA ASP A 362 -15.85 19.05 19.35
C ASP A 362 -16.50 18.02 18.42
N LEU A 363 -15.72 17.43 17.49
CA LEU A 363 -16.23 16.49 16.48
C LEU A 363 -16.93 15.28 17.12
N GLY A 364 -16.45 14.84 18.28
CA GLY A 364 -17.09 13.74 19.01
C GLY A 364 -18.51 14.09 19.46
N ALA A 365 -18.69 15.28 20.03
CA ALA A 365 -19.99 15.74 20.48
C ALA A 365 -20.96 15.96 19.29
N GLU A 366 -20.45 16.41 18.15
CA GLU A 366 -21.22 16.54 16.92
C GLU A 366 -21.69 15.17 16.40
N ILE A 367 -20.79 14.18 16.36
CA ILE A 367 -21.11 12.80 15.93
C ILE A 367 -22.18 12.20 16.85
N GLU A 368 -22.00 12.26 18.17
CA GLU A 368 -22.98 11.73 19.12
C GLU A 368 -24.32 12.47 19.02
N GLY A 369 -24.29 13.80 18.88
CA GLY A 369 -25.48 14.63 18.73
C GLY A 369 -26.27 14.35 17.45
N TYR A 370 -25.60 14.01 16.35
CA TYR A 370 -26.25 13.57 15.11
C TYR A 370 -26.76 12.13 15.22
N ALA A 371 -25.95 11.24 15.78
CA ALA A 371 -26.27 9.83 15.94
C ALA A 371 -27.54 9.64 16.76
N LEU A 372 -27.67 10.29 17.92
CA LEU A 372 -28.83 10.17 18.80
C LEU A 372 -30.13 10.74 18.20
N LYS A 373 -30.04 11.57 17.15
CA LYS A 373 -31.22 12.03 16.39
C LYS A 373 -31.62 11.07 15.26
N THR A 374 -30.77 10.11 14.93
CA THR A 374 -31.00 9.15 13.85
C THR A 374 -31.94 8.05 14.33
N PRO A 375 -33.03 7.74 13.59
CA PRO A 375 -33.97 6.69 13.98
C PRO A 375 -33.27 5.34 14.22
N GLY A 376 -33.59 4.69 15.34
CA GLY A 376 -33.01 3.40 15.72
C GLY A 376 -31.75 3.50 16.58
N VAL A 377 -31.03 4.63 16.58
CA VAL A 377 -29.84 4.80 17.43
C VAL A 377 -30.24 5.04 18.89
N LYS A 378 -29.89 4.11 19.77
CA LYS A 378 -30.17 4.18 21.21
C LYS A 378 -29.03 4.76 22.02
N ALA A 379 -27.80 4.56 21.54
CA ALA A 379 -26.60 5.01 22.21
C ALA A 379 -25.52 5.33 21.18
N ALA A 380 -24.68 6.31 21.52
CA ALA A 380 -23.47 6.64 20.80
C ALA A 380 -22.34 6.76 21.82
N SER A 381 -21.16 6.22 21.52
CA SER A 381 -20.03 6.28 22.43
C SER A 381 -18.70 6.35 21.71
N ARG A 382 -17.85 7.26 22.19
CA ARG A 382 -16.43 7.26 21.84
C ARG A 382 -15.71 6.08 22.49
N VAL A 383 -15.10 5.24 21.66
CA VAL A 383 -14.26 4.12 22.08
C VAL A 383 -12.77 4.47 21.90
N GLY A 384 -11.94 4.06 22.86
CA GLY A 384 -10.49 4.16 22.79
C GLY A 384 -9.86 2.76 22.79
N GLY A 385 -8.77 2.56 22.05
CA GLY A 385 -8.08 1.26 22.02
C GLY A 385 -8.85 0.18 21.24
N ASP A 386 -8.97 -1.02 21.80
CA ASP A 386 -9.67 -2.16 21.19
C ASP A 386 -11.19 -1.92 21.17
N ILE A 387 -11.70 -1.62 19.97
CA ILE A 387 -13.11 -1.32 19.71
C ILE A 387 -14.00 -2.52 20.07
N SER A 388 -13.55 -3.75 19.81
CA SER A 388 -14.37 -4.95 20.04
C SER A 388 -14.52 -5.23 21.53
N ALA A 389 -13.44 -5.10 22.30
CA ALA A 389 -13.47 -5.23 23.75
C ALA A 389 -14.35 -4.14 24.40
N ALA A 390 -14.15 -2.88 23.99
CA ALA A 390 -14.92 -1.75 24.50
C ALA A 390 -16.43 -1.88 24.20
N LEU A 391 -16.78 -2.31 22.99
CA LEU A 391 -18.16 -2.58 22.60
C LEU A 391 -18.77 -3.74 23.39
N THR A 392 -18.02 -4.81 23.62
CA THR A 392 -18.51 -5.98 24.35
C THR A 392 -18.85 -5.63 25.80
N ASP A 393 -18.06 -4.78 26.44
CA ASP A 393 -18.33 -4.33 27.82
C ASP A 393 -19.47 -3.31 27.89
N GLN A 394 -19.77 -2.57 26.82
CA GLN A 394 -20.95 -1.70 26.73
C GLN A 394 -22.25 -2.47 26.43
N LEU A 395 -22.15 -3.62 25.77
CA LEU A 395 -23.28 -4.47 25.41
C LEU A 395 -23.68 -5.47 26.51
N LYS A 396 -22.78 -5.75 27.46
CA LYS A 396 -23.07 -6.49 28.71
C LYS A 396 -23.76 -5.59 29.71
#